data_AF-K5W6P0-F1
#
_entry.id   AF-K5W6P0-F1
#
_cell.length_a   1.000
_cell.length_b   1.000
_cell.length_c   1.000
_cell.angle_alpha   90.00
_cell.angle_beta   90.00
_cell.angle_gamma   90.00
#
_symmetry.space_group_name_H-M   'P 1'
#
loop_
_entity.id
_entity.type
_entity.pdbx_description
1 polymer ?
#
loop_
_entity_poly.entity_id
_entity_poly.type
_entity_poly.pdbx_seq_one_letter_code
_entity_poly.pdbx_strand_id
1 'polypeptide(L)'
;MNTTTRYVILVLVVVLGLHSILSFTHEDYGRATSLSKISSKLSFNGDSEDIDDLPPPSGRRANATILMLTRNSDTEAAIRSVRDLEDRFNHKFQYPWVFLNDEPFSDEFKRRVSNVISGPVEFGVVPQDHWQQPDWIDEEKASASREKMVQDNIIYGGSVSYRNMCRFNSGFFYKHPIVQKYKWYWRVEPDVHFHCDINGDPFVFMEDNNKVYGFTITMYEFQATIPTLWNTVKEFTAEYPQYVAKDNAMGYLSDDGGNSFLHAPVGTHSLNNMSLIYSTSRLNDLSASCTRDGLSAANALSKITRVRLYYQIIYPDTFTATTLRRRHEFVI
;
A
#
# COMPACT_ATOMS: atom_id res chain seq x y z
N MET A 1 5.16 -56.21 37.92
CA MET A 1 5.30 -54.86 37.36
C MET A 1 4.99 -53.86 38.46
N ASN A 2 5.97 -53.05 38.88
CA ASN A 2 5.80 -52.08 39.97
C ASN A 2 4.77 -51.00 39.55
N THR A 3 4.06 -50.44 40.53
CA THR A 3 3.06 -49.38 40.38
C THR A 3 3.61 -48.20 39.57
N THR A 4 4.88 -47.81 39.79
CA THR A 4 5.56 -46.77 39.00
C THR A 4 5.65 -47.14 37.52
N THR A 5 6.00 -48.39 37.19
CA THR A 5 6.08 -48.87 35.80
C THR A 5 4.70 -48.85 35.13
N ARG A 6 3.63 -49.16 35.88
CA ARG A 6 2.25 -49.07 35.37
C ARG A 6 1.86 -47.64 35.02
N TYR A 7 2.20 -46.66 35.87
CA TYR A 7 1.93 -45.26 35.58
C TYR A 7 2.74 -44.72 34.41
N VAL A 8 4.02 -45.11 34.28
CA VAL A 8 4.84 -44.71 33.12
C VAL A 8 4.26 -45.26 31.81
N ILE A 9 3.85 -46.53 31.80
CA ILE A 9 3.21 -47.13 30.62
C ILE A 9 1.89 -46.43 30.32
N LEU A 10 1.08 -46.12 31.33
CA LEU A 10 -0.20 -45.43 31.13
C LEU A 10 -0.01 -44.02 30.54
N VAL A 11 0.96 -43.26 31.04
CA VAL A 11 1.30 -41.94 30.49
C VAL A 11 1.78 -42.05 29.04
N LEU A 12 2.63 -43.03 28.73
CA LEU A 12 3.10 -43.26 27.36
C LEU A 12 1.95 -43.61 26.41
N VAL A 13 1.01 -44.46 26.83
CA VAL A 13 -0.17 -44.81 26.03
C VAL A 13 -1.06 -43.59 25.77
N VAL A 14 -1.27 -42.74 26.79
CA VAL A 14 -2.07 -41.51 26.64
C VAL A 14 -1.39 -40.53 25.68
N VAL A 15 -0.08 -40.33 25.82
CA VAL A 15 0.68 -39.42 24.95
C VAL A 15 0.71 -39.91 23.51
N LEU A 16 0.96 -41.20 23.28
CA LEU A 16 0.96 -41.80 21.94
C LEU A 16 -0.44 -41.79 21.31
N GLY A 17 -1.50 -42.00 22.12
CA GLY A 17 -2.88 -41.90 21.68
C GLY A 17 -3.26 -40.49 21.24
N LEU A 18 -2.95 -39.47 22.06
CA LEU A 18 -3.15 -38.06 21.73
C LEU A 18 -2.37 -37.66 20.48
N HIS A 19 -1.11 -38.08 20.39
CA HIS A 19 -0.26 -37.82 19.23
C HIS A 19 -0.81 -38.42 17.94
N SER A 20 -1.31 -39.65 18.01
CA SER A 20 -1.94 -40.33 16.87
C SER A 20 -3.20 -39.60 16.44
N ILE A 21 -4.09 -39.24 17.37
CA ILE A 21 -5.33 -38.53 17.05
C ILE A 21 -5.00 -37.19 16.39
N LEU A 22 -4.12 -36.38 17.00
CA LEU A 22 -3.74 -35.07 16.46
C LEU A 22 -3.04 -35.16 15.10
N SER A 23 -2.22 -36.19 14.86
CA SER A 23 -1.58 -36.39 13.56
C SER A 23 -2.55 -36.74 12.44
N PHE A 24 -3.68 -37.40 12.76
CA PHE A 24 -4.71 -37.75 11.77
C PHE A 24 -5.79 -36.68 11.61
N THR A 25 -6.11 -35.92 12.66
CA THR A 25 -7.19 -34.91 12.62
C THR A 25 -6.70 -33.51 12.26
N HIS A 26 -5.41 -33.21 12.44
CA HIS A 26 -4.81 -31.92 12.10
C HIS A 26 -3.63 -32.09 11.14
N GLU A 27 -3.84 -31.67 9.90
CA GLU A 27 -2.88 -31.82 8.81
C GLU A 27 -1.55 -31.09 9.09
N ASP A 28 -1.60 -29.90 9.69
CA ASP A 28 -0.40 -29.15 10.07
C ASP A 28 0.41 -29.82 11.18
N TYR A 29 -0.27 -30.40 12.17
CA TYR A 29 0.38 -31.14 13.25
C TYR A 29 1.03 -32.42 12.71
N GLY A 30 0.29 -33.20 11.92
CA GLY A 30 0.81 -34.42 11.27
C GLY A 30 1.98 -34.14 10.33
N ARG A 31 1.98 -33.00 9.61
CA ARG A 31 3.13 -32.56 8.80
C ARG A 31 4.33 -32.16 9.64
N ALA A 32 4.13 -31.52 10.79
CA ALA A 32 5.23 -31.07 11.66
C ALA A 32 5.90 -32.22 12.41
N THR A 33 5.14 -33.25 12.78
CA THR A 33 5.62 -34.39 13.57
C THR A 33 5.92 -35.65 12.77
N SER A 34 5.93 -35.55 11.43
CA SER A 34 6.24 -36.69 10.57
C SER A 34 7.70 -37.14 10.77
N LEU A 35 7.90 -38.46 10.74
CA LEU A 35 9.23 -39.07 10.88
C LEU A 35 10.20 -38.61 9.79
N SER A 36 9.72 -38.22 8.60
CA SER A 36 10.55 -37.69 7.52
C SER A 36 11.12 -36.31 7.83
N LYS A 37 10.35 -35.41 8.47
CA LYS A 37 10.83 -34.09 8.90
C LYS A 37 11.68 -34.14 10.17
N ILE A 38 11.41 -35.07 11.06
CA ILE A 38 12.23 -35.28 12.26
C ILE A 38 13.58 -35.91 11.86
N SER A 39 13.57 -36.87 10.94
CA SER A 39 14.79 -37.45 10.36
C SER A 39 15.62 -36.39 9.63
N SER A 40 14.99 -35.51 8.85
CA SER A 40 15.71 -34.40 8.19
C SER A 40 16.28 -33.37 9.15
N LYS A 41 15.77 -33.26 10.38
CA LYS A 41 16.32 -32.39 11.45
C LYS A 41 17.38 -33.09 12.31
N LEU A 42 17.40 -34.42 12.34
CA LEU A 42 18.37 -35.21 13.12
C LEU A 42 19.57 -35.69 12.28
N SER A 43 19.51 -35.55 10.95
CA SER A 43 20.65 -35.77 10.06
C SER A 43 21.65 -34.61 10.21
N PHE A 44 22.46 -34.65 11.27
CA PHE A 44 23.66 -33.84 11.41
C PHE A 44 24.74 -34.35 10.43
N ASN A 45 24.61 -33.95 9.17
CA ASN A 45 25.78 -33.79 8.31
C ASN A 45 26.11 -32.30 8.31
N GLY A 46 27.22 -31.97 8.94
CA GLY A 46 27.80 -30.63 8.88
C GLY A 46 28.37 -30.40 7.49
N ASP A 47 27.59 -29.75 6.65
CA ASP A 47 28.12 -28.79 5.70
C ASP A 47 27.76 -27.43 6.27
N SER A 48 28.78 -26.71 6.73
CA SER A 48 28.70 -25.28 6.94
C SER A 48 28.46 -24.65 5.57
N GLU A 49 27.20 -24.44 5.20
CA GLU A 49 26.87 -23.36 4.29
C GLU A 49 27.24 -22.08 5.03
N ASP A 50 28.44 -21.58 4.72
CA ASP A 50 28.76 -20.17 4.90
C ASP A 50 27.55 -19.37 4.38
N ILE A 51 26.95 -18.56 5.23
CA ILE A 51 26.09 -17.46 4.82
C ILE A 51 27.03 -16.39 4.24
N ASP A 52 27.78 -16.78 3.20
CA ASP A 52 28.53 -15.90 2.34
C ASP A 52 27.53 -15.35 1.33
N ASP A 53 27.37 -14.03 1.38
CA ASP A 53 26.97 -13.17 0.27
C ASP A 53 26.27 -13.90 -0.87
N LEU A 54 24.94 -14.03 -0.78
CA LEU A 54 24.15 -14.25 -1.98
C LEU A 54 24.56 -13.12 -2.96
N PRO A 55 25.15 -13.45 -4.12
CA PRO A 55 25.50 -12.43 -5.09
C PRO A 55 24.23 -11.62 -5.40
N PRO A 56 24.33 -10.29 -5.63
CA PRO A 56 23.17 -9.49 -5.97
C PRO A 56 22.40 -10.21 -7.05
N PRO A 57 21.06 -10.36 -6.92
CA PRO A 57 20.28 -11.20 -7.81
C PRO A 57 20.70 -10.86 -9.24
N SER A 58 21.27 -11.85 -9.93
CA SER A 58 21.95 -11.72 -11.22
C SER A 58 20.97 -11.47 -12.38
N GLY A 59 19.97 -10.65 -12.12
CA GLY A 59 18.86 -10.30 -13.00
C GLY A 59 18.65 -8.79 -13.09
N ARG A 60 17.93 -8.40 -14.14
CA ARG A 60 17.46 -7.03 -14.37
C ARG A 60 16.69 -6.53 -13.14
N ARG A 61 17.01 -5.32 -12.66
CA ARG A 61 16.28 -4.65 -11.56
C ARG A 61 15.57 -3.41 -12.09
N ALA A 62 14.35 -3.16 -11.63
CA ALA A 62 13.60 -1.96 -12.01
C ALA A 62 14.11 -0.72 -11.26
N ASN A 63 13.87 0.48 -11.80
CA ASN A 63 14.07 1.72 -11.04
C ASN A 63 12.90 1.94 -10.07
N ALA A 64 13.00 1.40 -8.86
CA ALA A 64 11.90 1.36 -7.90
C ALA A 64 12.34 1.63 -6.45
N THR A 65 11.38 1.97 -5.59
CA THR A 65 11.56 2.13 -4.15
C THR A 65 10.36 1.56 -3.38
N ILE A 66 10.56 1.27 -2.10
CA ILE A 66 9.47 1.03 -1.15
C ILE A 66 9.26 2.33 -0.36
N LEU A 67 8.05 2.86 -0.35
CA LEU A 67 7.70 4.18 0.20
C LEU A 67 6.76 4.05 1.39
N MET A 68 7.10 4.71 2.50
CA MET A 68 6.23 4.80 3.67
C MET A 68 6.12 6.26 4.15
N LEU A 69 4.90 6.77 4.24
CA LEU A 69 4.60 8.02 4.95
C LEU A 69 4.25 7.64 6.40
N THR A 70 5.02 8.12 7.37
CA THR A 70 4.87 7.67 8.77
C THR A 70 5.44 8.69 9.74
N ARG A 71 4.95 8.68 10.98
CA ARG A 71 5.40 9.62 12.02
C ARG A 71 6.45 8.98 12.92
N ASN A 72 7.18 9.81 13.65
CA ASN A 72 8.05 9.36 14.74
C ASN A 72 7.31 8.50 15.78
N SER A 73 6.04 8.81 16.07
CA SER A 73 5.20 8.04 17.00
C SER A 73 4.91 6.61 16.53
N ASP A 74 5.04 6.35 15.24
CA ASP A 74 4.64 5.08 14.62
C ASP A 74 5.85 4.13 14.47
N THR A 75 6.97 4.42 15.13
CA THR A 75 8.24 3.66 15.02
C THR A 75 8.03 2.14 15.14
N GLU A 76 7.31 1.66 16.16
CA GLU A 76 7.08 0.23 16.34
C GLU A 76 6.23 -0.39 15.23
N ALA A 77 5.19 0.34 14.79
CA ALA A 77 4.30 -0.10 13.72
C ALA A 77 5.02 -0.13 12.36
N ALA A 78 5.87 0.86 12.09
CA ALA A 78 6.72 0.90 10.91
C ALA A 78 7.73 -0.26 10.91
N ILE A 79 8.40 -0.52 12.04
CA ILE A 79 9.35 -1.64 12.17
C ILE A 79 8.66 -2.98 11.91
N ARG A 80 7.43 -3.18 12.39
CA ARG A 80 6.66 -4.40 12.11
C ARG A 80 6.41 -4.59 10.62
N SER A 81 5.87 -3.59 9.94
CA SER A 81 5.63 -3.64 8.48
C SER A 81 6.91 -3.88 7.68
N VAL A 82 7.99 -3.20 8.06
CA VAL A 82 9.30 -3.32 7.38
C VAL A 82 9.84 -4.73 7.54
N ARG A 83 9.85 -5.29 8.76
CA ARG A 83 10.29 -6.67 9.00
C ARG A 83 9.48 -7.67 8.20
N ASP A 84 8.15 -7.56 8.23
CA ASP A 84 7.28 -8.47 7.49
C ASP A 84 7.59 -8.41 5.98
N LEU A 85 7.78 -7.22 5.39
CA LEU A 85 8.09 -7.12 3.97
C LEU A 85 9.52 -7.57 3.63
N GLU A 86 10.49 -7.27 4.50
CA GLU A 86 11.87 -7.74 4.36
C GLU A 86 11.92 -9.26 4.38
N ASP A 87 11.29 -9.90 5.36
CA ASP A 87 11.23 -11.36 5.51
C ASP A 87 10.58 -12.04 4.29
N ARG A 88 9.49 -11.48 3.75
CA ARG A 88 8.76 -12.08 2.63
C ARG A 88 9.35 -11.79 1.27
N PHE A 89 9.99 -10.63 1.09
CA PHE A 89 10.36 -10.11 -0.22
C PHE A 89 11.72 -9.42 -0.23
N ASN A 90 11.86 -8.31 0.50
CA ASN A 90 12.87 -7.31 0.14
C ASN A 90 14.30 -7.73 0.53
N HIS A 91 14.51 -8.67 1.46
CA HIS A 91 15.86 -9.19 1.74
C HIS A 91 16.53 -9.82 0.50
N LYS A 92 15.72 -10.35 -0.44
CA LYS A 92 16.20 -10.98 -1.68
C LYS A 92 16.56 -9.95 -2.75
N PHE A 93 15.84 -8.82 -2.78
CA PHE A 93 15.88 -7.84 -3.87
C PHE A 93 16.47 -6.49 -3.47
N GLN A 94 16.64 -6.21 -2.19
CA GLN A 94 17.30 -5.03 -1.63
C GLN A 94 16.89 -3.71 -2.33
N TYR A 95 15.59 -3.51 -2.58
CA TYR A 95 15.09 -2.23 -3.07
C TYR A 95 15.22 -1.17 -1.97
N PRO A 96 15.52 0.09 -2.33
CA PRO A 96 15.69 1.15 -1.35
C PRO A 96 14.36 1.50 -0.68
N TRP A 97 14.42 1.79 0.61
CA TRP A 97 13.31 2.34 1.39
C TRP A 97 13.36 3.86 1.43
N VAL A 98 12.21 4.50 1.25
CA VAL A 98 12.02 5.94 1.44
C VAL A 98 10.96 6.14 2.52
N PHE A 99 11.35 6.81 3.60
CA PHE A 99 10.43 7.25 4.64
C PHE A 99 10.19 8.74 4.50
N LEU A 100 8.92 9.15 4.47
CA LEU A 100 8.52 10.55 4.46
C LEU A 100 7.72 10.87 5.72
N ASN A 101 7.87 12.08 6.24
CA ASN A 101 7.11 12.60 7.38
C ASN A 101 6.91 14.11 7.22
N ASP A 102 5.85 14.69 7.79
CA ASP A 102 5.66 16.14 7.80
C ASP A 102 6.58 16.86 8.79
N GLU A 103 7.25 16.11 9.66
CA GLU A 103 8.27 16.59 10.59
C GLU A 103 9.61 15.86 10.39
N PRO A 104 10.75 16.43 10.85
CA PRO A 104 12.01 15.71 10.89
C PRO A 104 11.92 14.39 11.65
N PHE A 105 12.42 13.31 11.05
CA PHE A 105 12.58 12.03 11.76
C PHE A 105 13.62 12.12 12.86
N SER A 106 13.29 11.56 14.04
CA SER A 106 14.20 11.44 15.17
C SER A 106 15.34 10.47 14.87
N ASP A 107 16.46 10.64 15.57
CA ASP A 107 17.60 9.72 15.44
C ASP A 107 17.23 8.31 15.91
N GLU A 108 16.30 8.20 16.86
CA GLU A 108 15.76 6.91 17.27
C GLU A 108 15.01 6.23 16.13
N PHE A 109 14.08 6.92 15.47
CA PHE A 109 13.33 6.36 14.34
C PHE A 109 14.28 5.86 13.25
N LYS A 110 15.21 6.73 12.81
CA LYS A 110 16.19 6.40 11.76
C LYS A 110 17.01 5.18 12.15
N ARG A 111 17.62 5.18 13.33
CA ARG A 111 18.45 4.07 13.81
C ARG A 111 17.68 2.76 13.88
N ARG A 112 16.47 2.77 14.45
CA ARG A 112 15.71 1.55 14.72
C ARG A 112 15.12 0.93 13.45
N VAL A 113 14.63 1.75 12.54
CA VAL A 113 14.10 1.29 11.25
C VAL A 113 15.24 0.83 10.32
N SER A 114 16.36 1.56 10.27
CA SER A 114 17.52 1.13 9.48
C SER A 114 18.09 -0.22 9.91
N ASN A 115 18.01 -0.57 11.19
CA ASN A 115 18.49 -1.86 11.72
C ASN A 115 17.71 -3.08 11.22
N VAL A 116 16.54 -2.88 10.60
CA VAL A 116 15.69 -3.97 10.09
C VAL A 116 15.57 -3.95 8.58
N ILE A 117 16.36 -3.14 7.87
CA ILE A 117 16.35 -2.99 6.41
C ILE A 117 17.63 -3.58 5.82
N SER A 118 17.50 -4.36 4.75
CA SER A 118 18.63 -4.99 4.06
C SER A 118 19.27 -4.12 2.97
N GLY A 119 18.55 -3.09 2.48
CA GLY A 119 18.96 -2.21 1.38
C GLY A 119 19.23 -0.75 1.79
N PRO A 120 19.43 0.15 0.82
CA PRO A 120 19.59 1.58 1.10
C PRO A 120 18.32 2.18 1.71
N VAL A 121 18.47 3.21 2.53
CA VAL A 121 17.35 3.90 3.18
C VAL A 121 17.53 5.41 3.14
N GLU A 122 16.46 6.12 2.84
CA GLU A 122 16.40 7.58 2.82
C GLU A 122 15.23 8.10 3.64
N PHE A 123 15.46 9.23 4.31
CA PHE A 123 14.48 9.89 5.17
C PHE A 123 14.25 11.31 4.64
N GLY A 124 13.00 11.65 4.32
CA GLY A 124 12.62 12.96 3.80
C GLY A 124 11.58 13.65 4.67
N VAL A 125 11.66 14.99 4.72
CA VAL A 125 10.62 15.83 5.31
C VAL A 125 9.76 16.38 4.19
N VAL A 126 8.45 16.22 4.29
CA VAL A 126 7.50 16.73 3.30
C VAL A 126 7.55 18.25 3.32
N PRO A 127 7.78 18.91 2.17
CA PRO A 127 7.70 20.37 2.07
C PRO A 127 6.35 20.91 2.56
N GLN A 128 6.38 22.04 3.25
CA GLN A 128 5.20 22.59 3.91
C GLN A 128 4.06 22.91 2.93
N ASP A 129 4.37 23.39 1.73
CA ASP A 129 3.42 23.66 0.64
C ASP A 129 2.76 22.39 0.07
N HIS A 130 3.45 21.27 0.15
CA HIS A 130 2.96 19.95 -0.25
C HIS A 130 2.13 19.27 0.85
N TRP A 131 2.30 19.65 2.11
CA TRP A 131 1.54 19.09 3.24
C TRP A 131 0.35 19.95 3.65
N GLN A 132 0.58 21.23 3.91
CA GLN A 132 -0.40 22.13 4.49
C GLN A 132 -1.48 22.53 3.49
N GLN A 133 -2.62 22.91 4.06
CA GLN A 133 -3.72 23.50 3.33
C GLN A 133 -3.27 24.80 2.67
N PRO A 134 -3.59 25.02 1.38
CA PRO A 134 -3.20 26.23 0.68
C PRO A 134 -4.09 27.43 1.06
N ASP A 135 -3.55 28.63 0.90
CA ASP A 135 -4.14 29.90 1.37
C ASP A 135 -5.52 30.25 0.78
N TRP A 136 -5.90 29.65 -0.36
CA TRP A 136 -7.22 29.90 -0.96
C TRP A 136 -8.35 29.08 -0.33
N ILE A 137 -8.04 28.18 0.60
CA ILE A 137 -9.07 27.46 1.35
C ILE A 137 -9.50 28.33 2.53
N ASP A 138 -10.81 28.61 2.58
CA ASP A 138 -11.47 29.26 3.70
C ASP A 138 -11.43 28.34 4.93
N GLU A 139 -10.61 28.73 5.92
CA GLU A 139 -10.36 27.94 7.13
C GLU A 139 -11.58 27.88 8.06
N GLU A 140 -12.41 28.92 8.12
CA GLU A 140 -13.63 28.91 8.93
C GLU A 140 -14.61 27.89 8.37
N LYS A 141 -14.78 27.90 7.04
CA LYS A 141 -15.64 26.95 6.35
C LYS A 141 -15.11 25.51 6.42
N ALA A 142 -13.80 25.34 6.29
CA ALA A 142 -13.13 24.06 6.49
C ALA A 142 -13.34 23.51 7.91
N SER A 143 -13.21 24.36 8.93
CA SER A 143 -13.43 24.01 10.33
C SER A 143 -14.88 23.58 10.57
N ALA A 144 -15.85 24.35 10.10
CA ALA A 144 -17.27 24.01 10.22
C ALA A 144 -17.61 22.65 9.56
N SER A 145 -17.03 22.37 8.38
CA SER A 145 -17.20 21.07 7.72
C SER A 145 -16.61 19.91 8.54
N ARG A 146 -15.43 20.10 9.13
CA ARG A 146 -14.81 19.11 10.02
C ARG A 146 -15.61 18.88 11.30
N GLU A 147 -16.13 19.94 11.91
CA GLU A 147 -17.01 19.84 13.08
C GLU A 147 -18.29 19.07 12.74
N LYS A 148 -18.89 19.33 11.58
CA LYS A 148 -20.01 18.54 11.08
C LYS A 148 -19.64 17.05 10.93
N MET A 149 -18.48 16.75 10.36
CA MET A 149 -18.01 15.35 10.25
C MET A 149 -17.79 14.69 11.61
N VAL A 150 -17.39 15.44 12.65
CA VAL A 150 -17.32 14.92 14.03
C VAL A 150 -18.73 14.63 14.57
N GLN A 151 -19.70 15.53 14.37
CA GLN A 151 -21.09 15.35 14.79
C GLN A 151 -21.73 14.13 14.10
N ASP A 152 -21.40 13.91 12.83
CA ASP A 152 -21.86 12.78 12.02
C ASP A 152 -21.09 11.47 12.34
N ASN A 153 -20.23 11.46 13.37
CA ASN A 153 -19.41 10.32 13.81
C ASN A 153 -18.50 9.74 12.70
N ILE A 154 -18.00 10.60 11.81
CA ILE A 154 -17.05 10.18 10.77
C ILE A 154 -15.67 10.01 11.39
N ILE A 155 -15.08 8.82 11.20
CA ILE A 155 -13.73 8.50 11.66
C ILE A 155 -12.75 9.51 11.07
N TYR A 156 -11.89 10.08 11.92
CA TYR A 156 -10.96 11.16 11.58
C TYR A 156 -11.61 12.45 11.03
N GLY A 157 -12.93 12.63 11.17
CA GLY A 157 -13.68 13.78 10.66
C GLY A 157 -13.06 15.12 11.02
N GLY A 158 -12.64 15.26 12.29
CA GLY A 158 -12.01 16.48 12.82
C GLY A 158 -10.50 16.64 12.57
N SER A 159 -9.82 15.63 12.00
CA SER A 159 -8.35 15.63 11.95
C SER A 159 -7.80 16.37 10.73
N VAL A 160 -7.23 17.56 10.94
CA VAL A 160 -6.52 18.33 9.90
C VAL A 160 -5.35 17.52 9.33
N SER A 161 -4.55 16.89 10.18
CA SER A 161 -3.41 16.07 9.74
C SER A 161 -3.83 14.91 8.83
N TYR A 162 -5.00 14.30 9.07
CA TYR A 162 -5.53 13.25 8.22
C TYR A 162 -5.94 13.77 6.84
N ARG A 163 -6.54 14.97 6.78
CA ARG A 163 -6.87 15.66 5.53
C ARG A 163 -5.63 16.03 4.72
N ASN A 164 -4.59 16.53 5.39
CA ASN A 164 -3.29 16.80 4.77
C ASN A 164 -2.65 15.52 4.22
N MET A 165 -2.71 14.41 4.96
CA MET A 165 -2.24 13.11 4.51
C MET A 165 -3.00 12.63 3.26
N CYS A 166 -4.33 12.73 3.23
CA CYS A 166 -5.12 12.40 2.05
C CYS A 166 -4.68 13.26 0.84
N ARG A 167 -4.55 14.59 1.01
CA ARG A 167 -4.06 15.50 -0.03
C ARG A 167 -2.69 15.09 -0.56
N PHE A 168 -1.76 14.82 0.35
CA PHE A 168 -0.39 14.49 0.02
C PHE A 168 -0.29 13.21 -0.81
N ASN A 169 -0.97 12.15 -0.36
CA ASN A 169 -1.00 10.87 -1.08
C ASN A 169 -1.76 10.96 -2.41
N SER A 170 -2.74 11.85 -2.54
CA SER A 170 -3.47 12.03 -3.81
C SER A 170 -2.71 12.86 -4.84
N GLY A 171 -1.81 13.77 -4.45
CA GLY A 171 -1.30 14.79 -5.38
C GLY A 171 0.15 15.25 -5.24
N PHE A 172 0.87 14.86 -4.18
CA PHE A 172 2.16 15.48 -3.85
C PHE A 172 3.31 14.51 -3.55
N PHE A 173 3.04 13.28 -3.10
CA PHE A 173 4.12 12.35 -2.74
C PHE A 173 5.13 12.12 -3.89
N TYR A 174 4.64 11.98 -5.14
CA TYR A 174 5.46 11.77 -6.32
C TYR A 174 6.26 13.02 -6.75
N LYS A 175 5.96 14.18 -6.17
CA LYS A 175 6.71 15.43 -6.39
C LYS A 175 7.86 15.60 -5.39
N HIS A 176 7.93 14.75 -4.36
CA HIS A 176 9.01 14.83 -3.39
C HIS A 176 10.37 14.54 -4.06
N PRO A 177 11.43 15.33 -3.84
CA PRO A 177 12.70 15.18 -4.55
C PRO A 177 13.33 13.78 -4.44
N ILE A 178 13.23 13.15 -3.26
CA ILE A 178 13.71 11.77 -3.05
C ILE A 178 12.91 10.76 -3.91
N VAL A 179 11.62 10.99 -4.10
CA VAL A 179 10.73 10.07 -4.83
C VAL A 179 10.87 10.25 -6.35
N GLN A 180 11.15 11.47 -6.83
CA GLN A 180 11.23 11.80 -8.26
C GLN A 180 12.31 11.05 -9.06
N LYS A 181 13.32 10.49 -8.39
CA LYS A 181 14.35 9.67 -9.04
C LYS A 181 13.88 8.26 -9.39
N TYR A 182 12.76 7.81 -8.82
CA TYR A 182 12.22 6.48 -9.03
C TYR A 182 11.09 6.47 -10.07
N LYS A 183 11.01 5.39 -10.84
CA LYS A 183 9.91 5.15 -11.78
C LYS A 183 8.76 4.42 -11.09
N TRP A 184 9.04 3.55 -10.13
CA TRP A 184 8.06 2.75 -9.41
C TRP A 184 8.15 2.97 -7.91
N TYR A 185 7.02 2.85 -7.23
CA TYR A 185 6.99 2.74 -5.78
C TYR A 185 6.06 1.63 -5.32
N TRP A 186 6.41 1.02 -4.20
CA TRP A 186 5.49 0.22 -3.40
C TRP A 186 5.19 0.98 -2.12
N ARG A 187 3.97 1.50 -2.01
CA ARG A 187 3.46 2.12 -0.77
C ARG A 187 3.19 1.05 0.28
N VAL A 188 3.82 1.22 1.43
CA VAL A 188 3.64 0.39 2.62
C VAL A 188 3.24 1.31 3.77
N GLU A 189 2.19 0.94 4.51
CA GLU A 189 1.76 1.66 5.70
C GLU A 189 2.35 1.03 6.97
N PRO A 190 2.41 1.77 8.10
CA PRO A 190 2.68 1.18 9.41
C PRO A 190 1.60 0.15 9.80
N ASP A 191 2.01 -0.88 10.55
CA ASP A 191 1.13 -1.94 11.09
C ASP A 191 0.41 -2.81 10.05
N VAL A 192 1.12 -3.20 8.98
CA VAL A 192 0.60 -4.09 7.92
C VAL A 192 1.33 -5.42 7.95
N HIS A 193 0.66 -6.48 7.49
CA HIS A 193 1.20 -7.83 7.51
C HIS A 193 1.33 -8.45 6.12
N PHE A 194 2.43 -9.18 5.92
CA PHE A 194 2.70 -9.95 4.71
C PHE A 194 2.81 -11.43 5.06
N HIS A 195 1.85 -12.22 4.61
CA HIS A 195 1.71 -13.63 4.99
C HIS A 195 2.36 -14.62 4.01
N CYS A 196 2.66 -14.17 2.79
CA CYS A 196 3.16 -15.04 1.71
C CYS A 196 4.56 -14.59 1.29
N ASP A 197 5.45 -15.56 1.04
CA ASP A 197 6.76 -15.28 0.46
C ASP A 197 6.62 -14.86 -1.01
N ILE A 198 7.32 -13.80 -1.40
CA ILE A 198 7.32 -13.24 -2.75
C ILE A 198 8.69 -13.53 -3.36
N ASN A 199 8.72 -14.50 -4.28
CA ASN A 199 9.96 -15.02 -4.85
C ASN A 199 10.34 -14.38 -6.20
N GLY A 200 9.40 -13.69 -6.86
CA GLY A 200 9.65 -12.94 -8.08
C GLY A 200 9.74 -11.43 -7.80
N ASP A 201 10.42 -10.70 -8.67
CA ASP A 201 10.49 -9.24 -8.58
C ASP A 201 9.20 -8.62 -9.13
N PRO A 202 8.35 -8.03 -8.28
CA PRO A 202 7.07 -7.47 -8.70
C PRO A 202 7.26 -6.22 -9.56
N PHE A 203 8.31 -5.43 -9.36
CA PHE A 203 8.54 -4.24 -10.18
C PHE A 203 8.96 -4.61 -11.60
N VAL A 204 9.85 -5.60 -11.75
CA VAL A 204 10.22 -6.20 -13.04
C VAL A 204 9.01 -6.77 -13.75
N PHE A 205 8.14 -7.50 -13.03
CA PHE A 205 6.89 -8.00 -13.56
C PHE A 205 5.99 -6.88 -14.10
N MET A 206 5.87 -5.77 -13.37
CA MET A 206 5.08 -4.62 -13.82
C MET A 206 5.61 -4.04 -15.12
N GLU A 207 6.94 -3.95 -15.27
CA GLU A 207 7.58 -3.46 -16.51
C GLU A 207 7.41 -4.42 -17.69
N ASP A 208 7.69 -5.71 -17.49
CA ASP A 208 7.64 -6.70 -18.59
C ASP A 208 6.21 -6.91 -19.12
N ASN A 209 5.21 -6.66 -18.28
CA ASN A 209 3.80 -6.91 -18.62
C ASN A 209 2.99 -5.62 -18.85
N ASN A 210 3.68 -4.48 -19.05
CA ASN A 210 3.08 -3.17 -19.31
C ASN A 210 1.95 -2.83 -18.32
N LYS A 211 2.16 -3.12 -17.03
CA LYS A 211 1.23 -2.75 -15.97
C LYS A 211 1.50 -1.30 -15.56
N VAL A 212 0.55 -0.69 -14.84
CA VAL A 212 0.68 0.70 -14.35
C VAL A 212 0.34 0.84 -12.87
N TYR A 213 -0.42 -0.11 -12.33
CA TYR A 213 -0.90 -0.11 -10.95
C TYR A 213 -1.21 -1.55 -10.49
N GLY A 214 -0.92 -1.86 -9.22
CA GLY A 214 -1.23 -3.12 -8.56
C GLY A 214 -1.83 -2.88 -7.18
N PHE A 215 -2.84 -3.67 -6.83
CA PHE A 215 -3.54 -3.64 -5.55
C PHE A 215 -3.83 -5.07 -5.07
N THR A 216 -4.07 -5.24 -3.78
CA THR A 216 -4.43 -6.52 -3.17
C THR A 216 -5.85 -6.57 -2.65
N ILE A 217 -6.41 -5.44 -2.19
CA ILE A 217 -7.71 -5.34 -1.54
C ILE A 217 -8.51 -4.19 -2.15
N THR A 218 -9.83 -4.38 -2.25
CA THR A 218 -10.79 -3.34 -2.63
C THR A 218 -11.90 -3.28 -1.58
N MET A 219 -12.27 -2.08 -1.13
CA MET A 219 -13.28 -1.87 -0.07
C MET A 219 -14.15 -0.66 -0.37
N TYR A 220 -15.47 -0.80 -0.26
CA TYR A 220 -16.42 0.29 -0.47
C TYR A 220 -16.08 1.55 0.34
N GLU A 221 -16.18 2.72 -0.29
CA GLU A 221 -15.98 3.99 0.40
C GLU A 221 -17.22 4.40 1.20
N PHE A 222 -16.99 5.10 2.30
CA PHE A 222 -18.05 5.70 3.07
C PHE A 222 -18.54 6.98 2.40
N GLN A 223 -19.69 6.92 1.72
CA GLN A 223 -20.21 8.03 0.90
C GLN A 223 -20.24 9.39 1.60
N ALA A 224 -20.45 9.43 2.93
CA ALA A 224 -20.44 10.65 3.72
C ALA A 224 -19.09 11.40 3.69
N THR A 225 -17.98 10.75 3.33
CA THR A 225 -16.65 11.38 3.19
C THR A 225 -16.42 11.99 1.81
N ILE A 226 -17.22 11.62 0.81
CA ILE A 226 -17.05 12.02 -0.60
C ILE A 226 -18.36 12.52 -1.26
N PRO A 227 -19.21 13.33 -0.58
CA PRO A 227 -20.56 13.64 -1.05
C PRO A 227 -20.60 14.38 -2.40
N THR A 228 -19.57 15.15 -2.70
CA THR A 228 -19.47 15.97 -3.92
C THR A 228 -18.50 15.42 -4.95
N LEU A 229 -17.66 14.45 -4.59
CA LEU A 229 -16.54 13.97 -5.41
C LEU A 229 -16.98 13.56 -6.81
N TRP A 230 -17.95 12.66 -6.93
CA TRP A 230 -18.32 12.12 -8.24
C TRP A 230 -18.96 13.16 -9.16
N ASN A 231 -19.71 14.10 -8.59
CA ASN A 231 -20.26 15.20 -9.39
C ASN A 231 -19.12 16.08 -9.93
N THR A 232 -18.10 16.37 -9.12
CA THR A 232 -16.89 17.06 -9.59
C THR A 232 -16.14 16.23 -10.65
N VAL A 233 -16.08 14.90 -10.53
CA VAL A 233 -15.52 14.00 -11.57
C VAL A 233 -16.28 14.16 -12.88
N LYS A 234 -17.61 14.09 -12.84
CA LYS A 234 -18.46 14.26 -14.02
C LYS A 234 -18.23 15.62 -14.68
N GLU A 235 -18.24 16.71 -13.90
CA GLU A 235 -17.97 18.06 -14.41
C GLU A 235 -16.60 18.15 -15.09
N PHE A 236 -15.55 17.61 -14.45
CA PHE A 236 -14.22 17.57 -15.02
C PHE A 236 -14.15 16.77 -16.33
N THR A 237 -14.74 15.57 -16.36
CA THR A 237 -14.72 14.73 -17.56
C THR A 237 -15.58 15.29 -18.70
N ALA A 238 -16.62 16.06 -18.39
CA ALA A 238 -17.41 16.78 -19.38
C ALA A 238 -16.61 17.93 -20.01
N GLU A 239 -15.81 18.63 -19.21
CA GLU A 239 -14.93 19.71 -19.69
C GLU A 239 -13.68 19.17 -20.42
N TYR A 240 -13.16 18.01 -20.00
CA TYR A 240 -11.93 17.39 -20.53
C TYR A 240 -12.12 15.93 -20.96
N PRO A 241 -12.97 15.67 -21.97
CA PRO A 241 -13.28 14.31 -22.40
C PRO A 241 -12.06 13.54 -22.94
N GLN A 242 -11.02 14.24 -23.41
CA GLN A 242 -9.78 13.64 -23.90
C GLN A 242 -8.98 12.86 -22.84
N TYR A 243 -9.24 13.10 -21.55
CA TYR A 243 -8.59 12.36 -20.46
C TYR A 243 -9.33 11.09 -20.07
N VAL A 244 -10.53 10.86 -20.60
CA VAL A 244 -11.28 9.62 -20.39
C VAL A 244 -10.72 8.55 -21.32
N ALA A 245 -10.10 7.52 -20.75
CA ALA A 245 -9.60 6.38 -21.53
C ALA A 245 -10.76 5.64 -22.21
N LYS A 246 -10.56 5.18 -23.45
CA LYS A 246 -11.56 4.38 -24.16
C LYS A 246 -11.84 3.05 -23.45
N ASP A 247 -10.79 2.47 -22.86
CA ASP A 247 -10.76 1.20 -22.14
C ASP A 247 -10.70 1.43 -20.61
N ASN A 248 -11.57 2.30 -20.09
CA ASN A 248 -11.60 2.63 -18.67
C ASN A 248 -12.38 1.59 -17.83
N ALA A 249 -12.40 1.84 -16.53
CA ALA A 249 -12.99 1.03 -15.49
C ALA A 249 -14.43 1.43 -15.15
N MET A 250 -15.18 2.10 -16.03
CA MET A 250 -16.44 2.72 -15.64
C MET A 250 -17.41 1.71 -15.03
N GLY A 251 -17.50 0.50 -15.59
CA GLY A 251 -18.33 -0.57 -15.03
C GLY A 251 -17.88 -1.10 -13.66
N TYR A 252 -16.67 -0.79 -13.21
CA TYR A 252 -16.22 -1.04 -11.84
C TYR A 252 -16.52 0.14 -10.91
N LEU A 253 -16.53 1.36 -11.44
CA LEU A 253 -16.78 2.59 -10.68
C LEU A 253 -18.27 2.94 -10.56
N SER A 254 -19.11 2.39 -11.44
CA SER A 254 -20.53 2.73 -11.55
C SER A 254 -21.32 1.65 -12.31
N ASP A 255 -22.45 1.21 -11.73
CA ASP A 255 -23.37 0.25 -12.34
C ASP A 255 -24.30 0.90 -13.38
N ASP A 256 -24.44 2.24 -13.36
CA ASP A 256 -25.39 2.98 -14.18
C ASP A 256 -24.71 3.80 -15.28
N GLY A 257 -23.51 3.37 -15.71
CA GLY A 257 -22.77 4.01 -16.79
C GLY A 257 -22.14 5.34 -16.41
N GLY A 258 -21.94 5.59 -15.11
CA GLY A 258 -21.29 6.77 -14.57
C GLY A 258 -22.25 7.86 -14.08
N ASN A 259 -23.56 7.62 -14.01
CA ASN A 259 -24.52 8.60 -13.50
C ASN A 259 -24.37 8.78 -11.99
N SER A 260 -24.30 7.66 -11.27
CA SER A 260 -23.91 7.59 -9.86
C SER A 260 -22.54 6.96 -9.74
N PHE A 261 -21.82 7.38 -8.71
CA PHE A 261 -20.72 6.58 -8.23
C PHE A 261 -21.35 5.37 -7.54
N LEU A 262 -20.95 4.16 -7.92
CA LEU A 262 -21.29 2.99 -7.11
C LEU A 262 -20.91 3.34 -5.67
N HIS A 263 -21.58 2.73 -4.69
CA HIS A 263 -20.86 2.40 -3.47
C HIS A 263 -19.76 1.46 -3.97
N ALA A 264 -18.67 2.02 -4.45
CA ALA A 264 -17.55 1.38 -5.08
C ALA A 264 -16.37 1.66 -4.18
N PRO A 265 -15.39 0.78 -4.21
CA PRO A 265 -14.25 0.89 -3.36
C PRO A 265 -13.35 2.06 -3.74
N VAL A 266 -13.67 3.28 -3.30
CA VAL A 266 -12.67 4.35 -3.14
C VAL A 266 -11.98 4.10 -1.82
N GLY A 267 -11.35 2.94 -1.74
CA GLY A 267 -10.52 2.54 -0.63
C GLY A 267 -9.13 2.32 -1.18
N THR A 268 -8.43 3.37 -1.60
CA THR A 268 -6.98 3.35 -1.40
C THR A 268 -6.63 3.72 0.05
N HIS A 269 -7.48 3.31 1.00
CA HIS A 269 -7.02 2.66 2.23
C HIS A 269 -6.47 1.26 1.92
N SER A 270 -5.68 1.12 0.86
CA SER A 270 -4.91 -0.09 0.64
C SER A 270 -3.56 0.18 1.26
N LEU A 271 -3.39 -0.48 2.39
CA LEU A 271 -2.20 -0.56 3.21
C LEU A 271 -0.97 -1.03 2.40
N ASN A 272 -1.16 -1.55 1.18
CA ASN A 272 -0.13 -2.11 0.30
C ASN A 272 -0.50 -1.93 -1.19
N ASN A 273 0.07 -0.94 -1.87
CA ASN A 273 -0.10 -0.76 -3.32
C ASN A 273 1.21 -0.53 -4.02
N MET A 274 1.36 -1.09 -5.23
CA MET A 274 2.48 -0.83 -6.11
C MET A 274 2.02 0.01 -7.29
N SER A 275 2.71 1.11 -7.59
CA SER A 275 2.25 2.04 -8.62
C SER A 275 3.41 2.77 -9.31
N LEU A 276 3.12 3.33 -10.47
CA LEU A 276 4.06 4.11 -11.27
C LEU A 276 4.15 5.57 -10.78
N ILE A 277 5.36 6.12 -10.69
CA ILE A 277 5.66 7.56 -10.58
C ILE A 277 5.85 8.08 -12.00
N TYR A 278 4.92 8.91 -12.49
CA TYR A 278 5.08 9.52 -13.80
C TYR A 278 5.91 10.81 -13.69
N SER A 279 7.19 10.74 -14.06
CA SER A 279 7.98 11.91 -14.45
C SER A 279 7.87 12.09 -15.96
N THR A 280 7.71 13.33 -16.40
CA THR A 280 7.26 13.73 -17.75
C THR A 280 7.98 13.07 -18.94
N SER A 281 7.21 12.81 -20.00
CA SER A 281 7.59 12.62 -21.43
C SER A 281 7.69 11.19 -22.00
N ARG A 282 6.55 10.51 -22.18
CA ARG A 282 6.09 9.89 -23.46
C ARG A 282 4.92 8.96 -23.19
N LEU A 283 3.75 9.33 -23.71
CA LEU A 283 2.65 8.41 -23.94
C LEU A 283 2.93 7.74 -25.28
N ASN A 284 3.04 6.42 -25.31
CA ASN A 284 2.49 5.61 -26.39
C ASN A 284 2.50 4.13 -25.99
N ASP A 285 1.36 3.52 -26.24
CA ASP A 285 1.18 2.10 -26.56
C ASP A 285 1.23 1.07 -25.41
N LEU A 286 0.12 0.37 -25.19
CA LEU A 286 -0.06 -1.01 -25.65
C LEU A 286 -1.28 -1.70 -25.03
N SER A 287 -1.94 -2.44 -25.89
CA SER A 287 -3.11 -3.29 -25.71
C SER A 287 -2.78 -4.71 -25.18
N ALA A 288 -3.78 -5.28 -24.50
CA ALA A 288 -4.24 -6.69 -24.53
C ALA A 288 -3.74 -7.74 -23.50
N SER A 289 -4.75 -8.32 -22.80
CA SER A 289 -5.07 -9.74 -22.47
C SER A 289 -4.05 -10.60 -21.67
N CYS A 290 -4.39 -11.55 -20.78
CA CYS A 290 -5.60 -12.37 -20.53
C CYS A 290 -5.49 -12.96 -19.09
N THR A 291 -6.46 -12.87 -18.17
CA THR A 291 -7.56 -13.83 -17.93
C THR A 291 -8.55 -13.29 -16.87
N ARG A 292 -9.76 -13.85 -16.88
CA ARG A 292 -11.05 -13.34 -16.37
C ARG A 292 -11.07 -12.86 -14.91
N ASP A 293 -11.78 -11.75 -14.75
CA ASP A 293 -12.31 -11.15 -13.51
C ASP A 293 -11.29 -10.37 -12.65
N GLY A 294 -11.03 -9.13 -13.06
CA GLY A 294 -10.23 -8.16 -12.27
C GLY A 294 -9.52 -7.07 -13.09
N LEU A 295 -9.64 -7.09 -14.41
CA LEU A 295 -8.71 -6.39 -15.31
C LEU A 295 -9.06 -4.92 -15.67
N SER A 296 -10.16 -4.35 -15.19
CA SER A 296 -10.61 -3.01 -15.66
C SER A 296 -10.27 -1.85 -14.73
N ALA A 297 -10.08 -2.07 -13.42
CA ALA A 297 -9.97 -0.98 -12.42
C ALA A 297 -8.69 -0.12 -12.53
N ALA A 298 -7.56 -0.73 -12.91
CA ALA A 298 -6.22 -0.13 -12.80
C ALA A 298 -5.91 0.93 -13.88
N ASN A 299 -6.49 0.82 -15.10
CA ASN A 299 -6.17 1.72 -16.21
C ASN A 299 -6.92 3.07 -16.15
N ALA A 300 -8.03 3.15 -15.40
CA ALA A 300 -8.85 4.35 -15.33
C ALA A 300 -8.37 5.35 -14.27
N LEU A 301 -7.93 4.85 -13.11
CA LEU A 301 -7.49 5.71 -12.02
C LEU A 301 -6.17 6.42 -12.36
N SER A 302 -5.24 5.77 -13.10
CA SER A 302 -3.94 6.39 -13.44
C SER A 302 -4.04 7.56 -14.44
N LYS A 303 -5.11 7.62 -15.24
CA LYS A 303 -5.36 8.71 -16.18
C LYS A 303 -6.19 9.85 -15.56
N ILE A 304 -6.98 9.56 -14.53
CA ILE A 304 -7.82 10.54 -13.81
C ILE A 304 -7.03 11.25 -12.69
N THR A 305 -5.87 10.71 -12.25
CA THR A 305 -5.02 11.27 -11.18
C THR A 305 -4.28 12.58 -11.50
N ARG A 306 -4.77 13.40 -12.44
CA ARG A 306 -4.25 14.78 -12.62
C ARG A 306 -5.05 15.77 -11.77
N VAL A 307 -4.67 15.87 -10.49
CA VAL A 307 -4.72 17.04 -9.57
C VAL A 307 -6.07 17.79 -9.36
N ARG A 308 -7.06 17.68 -10.24
CA ARG A 308 -8.25 18.54 -10.27
C ARG A 308 -9.39 18.11 -9.36
N LEU A 309 -9.42 16.84 -8.93
CA LEU A 309 -10.60 16.25 -8.30
C LEU A 309 -10.53 16.15 -6.77
N TYR A 310 -9.35 16.32 -6.19
CA TYR A 310 -9.13 15.94 -4.79
C TYR A 310 -9.38 17.05 -3.78
N TYR A 311 -9.36 18.33 -4.18
CA TYR A 311 -9.60 19.43 -3.24
C TYR A 311 -11.05 19.48 -2.73
N GLN A 312 -12.02 19.02 -3.52
CA GLN A 312 -13.43 18.95 -3.12
C GLN A 312 -13.71 17.81 -2.13
N ILE A 313 -12.89 16.75 -2.11
CA ILE A 313 -12.96 15.65 -1.12
C ILE A 313 -12.61 16.16 0.28
N ILE A 314 -11.77 17.19 0.35
CA ILE A 314 -11.25 17.70 1.61
C ILE A 314 -12.08 18.88 2.12
N TYR A 315 -12.67 19.66 1.21
CA TYR A 315 -13.50 20.82 1.53
C TYR A 315 -14.75 20.83 0.63
N PRO A 316 -15.79 20.03 0.98
CA PRO A 316 -16.93 19.80 0.09
C PRO A 316 -17.68 21.09 -0.28
N ASP A 317 -17.67 22.09 0.60
CA ASP A 317 -18.45 23.30 0.43
C ASP A 317 -17.68 24.48 -0.18
N THR A 318 -16.34 24.49 -0.21
CA THR A 318 -15.56 25.71 -0.57
C THR A 318 -15.36 25.94 -2.06
N PHE A 319 -15.66 24.96 -2.91
CA PHE A 319 -15.40 25.03 -4.34
C PHE A 319 -16.67 25.30 -5.16
N THR A 320 -16.69 26.44 -5.85
CA THR A 320 -17.63 26.72 -6.95
C THR A 320 -16.87 26.72 -8.28
N ALA A 321 -17.57 26.37 -9.37
CA ALA A 321 -17.05 26.32 -10.74
C ALA A 321 -16.34 27.61 -11.22
N THR A 322 -16.54 28.73 -10.53
CA THR A 322 -15.92 30.03 -10.87
C THR A 322 -14.47 30.14 -10.37
N THR A 323 -14.09 29.42 -9.31
CA THR A 323 -12.71 29.40 -8.77
C THR A 323 -11.77 28.58 -9.66
N LEU A 324 -12.32 27.61 -10.40
CA LEU A 324 -11.63 26.80 -11.42
C LEU A 324 -11.10 27.61 -12.61
N ARG A 325 -11.63 28.83 -12.85
CA ARG A 325 -11.32 29.64 -14.05
C ARG A 325 -10.05 30.50 -13.95
N ARG A 326 -9.53 30.78 -12.75
CA ARG A 326 -8.61 31.92 -12.53
C ARG A 326 -7.13 31.61 -12.35
N ARG A 327 -6.69 30.37 -12.18
CA ARG A 327 -5.26 30.12 -11.85
C ARG A 327 -4.64 29.05 -12.73
N HIS A 328 -3.81 29.53 -13.66
CA HIS A 328 -2.97 28.75 -14.59
C HIS A 328 -1.79 28.01 -13.90
N GLU A 329 -1.90 27.64 -12.62
CA GLU A 329 -0.84 26.94 -11.87
C GLU A 329 -1.02 25.41 -11.82
N PHE A 330 -1.88 24.86 -12.68
CA PHE A 330 -2.16 23.43 -12.78
C PHE A 330 -1.95 22.92 -14.21
N VAL A 331 -0.75 23.17 -14.74
CA VAL A 331 -0.30 22.68 -16.05
C VAL A 331 0.77 21.59 -15.85
N ILE A 332 0.39 20.39 -16.28
CA ILE A 332 1.19 19.17 -16.54
C ILE A 332 1.53 18.29 -15.33
#